data_AF-A0A250DUH3-F1
#
_entry.id   AF-A0A250DUH3-F1
#
_cell.length_a   1.000
_cell.length_b   1.000
_cell.length_c   1.000
_cell.angle_alpha   90.00
_cell.angle_beta   90.00
_cell.angle_gamma   90.00
#
_symmetry.space_group_name_H-M   'P 1'
#
loop_
_entity.id
_entity.type
_entity.pdbx_description
1 polymer ?
#
loop_
_entity_poly.entity_id
_entity_poly.type
_entity_poly.pdbx_seq_one_letter_code
_entity_poly.pdbx_strand_id
1 'polypeptide(L)' 'MLCVACAAAAGFFWWAFHERYYRHRDCIEASASSCITPDGANLIGGGAVWSVVAGLFTGLSIYCLGVVLRRRRANRR' A
#
# COMPACT_ATOMS: atom_id res chain seq x y z
N MET A 1 -4.40 -5.59 -18.98
CA MET A 1 -3.89 -4.23 -18.69
C MET A 1 -4.30 -3.74 -17.30
N LEU A 2 -5.60 -3.74 -16.97
CA LEU A 2 -6.08 -3.26 -15.66
C LEU A 2 -5.42 -3.93 -14.44
N CYS A 3 -5.29 -5.26 -14.42
CA CYS A 3 -4.68 -5.97 -13.27
C CYS A 3 -3.20 -5.57 -13.03
N VAL A 4 -2.45 -5.31 -14.12
CA VAL A 4 -1.03 -4.91 -14.03
C VAL A 4 -0.92 -3.48 -13.51
N ALA A 5 -1.78 -2.57 -13.96
CA ALA A 5 -1.84 -1.21 -13.46
C ALA A 5 -2.21 -1.17 -11.96
N CYS A 6 -3.17 -1.99 -11.51
CA CYS A 6 -3.51 -2.10 -10.09
C CYS A 6 -2.35 -2.66 -9.25
N ALA A 7 -1.60 -3.64 -9.77
CA ALA A 7 -0.43 -4.18 -9.09
C ALA A 7 0.70 -3.14 -8.95
N ALA A 8 0.97 -2.36 -10.01
CA ALA A 8 1.95 -1.27 -9.98
C ALA A 8 1.54 -0.16 -9.00
N ALA A 9 0.27 0.24 -9.03
CA ALA A 9 -0.29 1.21 -8.08
C ALA A 9 -0.19 0.72 -6.64
N ALA A 10 -0.52 -0.55 -6.37
CA ALA A 10 -0.37 -1.15 -5.05
C ALA A 10 1.08 -1.08 -4.56
N GLY A 11 2.05 -1.42 -5.40
CA GLY A 11 3.48 -1.33 -5.06
C GLY A 11 3.91 0.10 -4.73
N PHE A 12 3.48 1.08 -5.53
CA PHE A 12 3.77 2.49 -5.29
C PHE A 12 3.20 2.98 -3.95
N PHE A 13 1.94 2.66 -3.65
CA PHE A 13 1.32 3.08 -2.38
C PHE A 13 1.90 2.36 -1.17
N TRP A 14 2.33 1.10 -1.31
CA TRP A 14 3.08 0.40 -0.26
C TRP A 14 4.44 1.05 0.00
N TRP A 15 5.16 1.46 -1.06
CA TRP A 15 6.41 2.20 -0.91
C TRP A 15 6.18 3.56 -0.22
N ALA A 16 5.15 4.30 -0.64
CA ALA A 16 4.79 5.57 0.00
C ALA A 16 4.41 5.41 1.48
N PHE A 17 3.65 4.36 1.82
CA PHE A 17 3.34 4.02 3.21
C PHE A 17 4.61 3.67 4.01
N HIS A 18 5.54 2.92 3.40
CA HIS A 18 6.77 2.54 4.07
C HIS A 18 7.64 3.75 4.41
N GLU A 19 7.90 4.63 3.45
CA GLU A 19 8.69 5.85 3.67
C GLU A 19 7.99 6.84 4.61
N ARG A 20 6.68 7.06 4.45
CA ARG A 20 5.96 8.10 5.21
C ARG A 20 5.49 7.68 6.59
N TYR A 21 5.30 6.38 6.84
CA TYR A 21 4.73 5.89 8.10
C TYR A 21 5.56 4.78 8.73
N TYR A 22 5.83 3.69 8.00
CA TYR A 22 6.43 2.49 8.61
C TYR A 22 7.85 2.76 9.15
N ARG A 23 8.65 3.51 8.41
CA ARG A 23 10.02 3.91 8.81
C ARG A 23 10.05 4.77 10.08
N HIS A 24 8.99 5.53 10.33
CA HIS A 24 8.89 6.48 11.44
C HIS A 24 7.88 6.03 12.51
N ARG A 25 7.41 4.79 12.42
CA ARG A 25 6.34 4.24 13.26
C ARG A 25 6.66 4.35 14.74
N ASP A 26 7.86 3.97 15.14
CA ASP A 26 8.27 3.97 16.55
C ASP A 26 8.25 5.38 17.14
N CYS A 27 8.64 6.38 16.34
CA CYS A 27 8.56 7.78 16.73
C CYS A 27 7.08 8.24 16.82
N ILE A 28 6.24 7.86 15.85
CA ILE A 28 4.82 8.28 15.80
C ILE A 28 4.07 7.70 17.01
N GLU A 29 4.36 6.46 17.38
CA GLU A 29 3.81 5.80 18.57
C GLU A 29 4.30 6.47 19.86
N ALA A 30 5.58 6.85 19.94
CA ALA A 30 6.15 7.54 21.10
C ALA A 30 5.67 9.00 21.27
N SER A 31 5.48 9.73 20.17
CA SER A 31 5.14 11.16 20.15
C SER A 31 3.64 11.40 19.90
N ALA A 32 2.83 10.33 19.97
CA ALA A 32 1.38 10.28 19.84
C ALA A 32 0.75 10.91 18.58
N SER A 33 1.51 11.51 17.66
CA SER A 33 0.99 12.05 16.38
C SER A 33 2.02 12.80 15.51
N SER A 34 3.07 13.38 16.10
CA SER A 34 3.94 14.34 15.40
C SER A 34 5.41 13.96 15.53
N CYS A 35 5.99 13.44 14.45
CA CYS A 35 7.43 13.20 14.38
C CYS A 35 8.09 14.21 13.45
N ILE A 36 9.02 14.97 14.01
CA ILE A 36 9.84 15.89 13.25
C ILE A 36 11.07 15.11 12.82
N THR A 37 11.23 14.91 11.52
CA THR A 37 12.51 14.39 11.00
C THR A 37 13.63 15.41 11.23
N PRO A 38 14.91 14.99 11.24
CA PRO A 38 16.04 15.93 11.35
C PRO A 38 15.99 17.07 10.31
N ASP A 39 15.35 16.81 9.16
CA ASP A 39 15.13 17.78 8.09
C ASP A 39 13.95 18.76 8.36
N GLY A 40 13.34 18.71 9.54
CA GLY A 40 12.23 19.58 9.95
C GLY A 40 10.87 19.22 9.36
N ALA A 41 10.75 18.12 8.61
CA ALA A 41 9.47 17.71 8.05
C ALA A 41 8.59 17.06 9.12
N ASN A 42 7.37 17.61 9.28
CA ASN A 42 6.33 17.05 10.14
C ASN A 42 5.74 15.79 9.49
N LEU A 43 6.16 14.62 9.99
CA LEU A 43 5.52 13.35 9.68
C LEU A 43 4.33 13.17 10.63
N ILE A 44 3.15 13.32 10.06
CA ILE A 44 1.86 13.12 10.73
C ILE A 44 1.47 11.65 10.61
N GLY A 45 0.83 11.08 11.63
CA GLY A 45 0.21 9.75 11.57
C GLY A 45 -0.72 9.50 10.38
N GLY A 46 -1.13 10.56 9.65
CA GLY A 46 -1.82 10.49 8.36
C GLY A 46 -1.06 9.72 7.28
N GLY A 47 0.24 9.45 7.44
CA GLY A 47 0.97 8.50 6.59
C GLY A 47 0.35 7.10 6.56
N ALA A 48 -0.41 6.72 7.60
CA ALA A 48 -1.15 5.46 7.63
C ALA A 48 -2.24 5.37 6.56
N VAL A 49 -2.77 6.49 6.05
CA VAL A 49 -3.81 6.49 5.02
C VAL A 49 -3.35 5.79 3.74
N TRP A 50 -2.04 5.82 3.46
CA TRP A 50 -1.46 5.20 2.29
C TRP A 50 -1.53 3.66 2.35
N SER A 51 -1.52 3.03 3.54
CA SER A 51 -1.72 1.58 3.65
C SER A 51 -3.14 1.16 3.29
N VAL A 52 -4.14 1.99 3.60
CA VAL A 52 -5.54 1.74 3.23
C VAL A 52 -5.68 1.75 1.71
N VAL A 53 -5.12 2.77 1.05
CA VAL A 53 -5.11 2.87 -0.42
C VAL A 53 -4.33 1.71 -1.03
N ALA A 54 -3.15 1.39 -0.50
CA ALA A 54 -2.34 0.26 -0.96
C ALA A 54 -3.10 -1.08 -0.82
N GLY A 55 -3.80 -1.28 0.30
CA GLY A 55 -4.61 -2.46 0.56
C GLY A 55 -5.75 -2.63 -0.44
N LEU A 56 -6.45 -1.56 -0.79
CA LEU A 56 -7.51 -1.58 -1.81
C LEU A 56 -6.99 -2.03 -3.17
N PHE A 57 -5.89 -1.43 -3.65
CA PHE A 57 -5.29 -1.82 -4.92
C PHE A 57 -4.71 -3.24 -4.90
N THR A 58 -4.16 -3.68 -3.76
CA THR A 58 -3.68 -5.05 -3.57
C THR A 58 -4.84 -6.05 -3.66
N GLY A 59 -5.96 -5.78 -2.98
CA GLY A 59 -7.16 -6.61 -3.02
C GLY A 59 -7.73 -6.73 -4.44
N LEU A 60 -7.83 -5.61 -5.16
CA LEU A 60 -8.24 -5.61 -6.57
C LEU A 60 -7.29 -6.44 -7.45
N SER A 61 -5.97 -6.30 -7.25
CA SER A 61 -4.97 -7.07 -7.99
C SER A 61 -5.12 -8.58 -7.76
N ILE A 62 -5.29 -9.01 -6.50
CA ILE A 62 -5.50 -10.42 -6.15
C ILE A 62 -6.80 -10.96 -6.73
N TYR A 63 -7.90 -10.18 -6.65
CA TYR A 63 -9.17 -10.57 -7.26
C TYR A 63 -9.04 -10.78 -8.77
N CYS A 64 -8.41 -9.83 -9.46
CA CYS A 64 -8.15 -9.85 -10.89
C CYS A 64 -7.33 -11.09 -11.28
N LEU A 65 -6.27 -11.40 -10.52
CA LEU A 65 -5.47 -12.61 -10.69
C LEU A 65 -6.31 -13.88 -10.47
N GLY A 66 -7.12 -13.93 -9.43
CA GLY A 66 -8.03 -15.04 -9.14
C GLY A 66 -9.00 -15.31 -10.29
N VAL A 67 -9.59 -14.27 -10.88
CA VAL A 67 -10.46 -14.39 -12.06
C VAL A 67 -9.71 -14.96 -13.26
N VAL A 68 -8.51 -14.46 -13.55
CA VAL A 68 -7.67 -14.97 -14.66
C VAL A 68 -7.32 -16.44 -14.45
N LEU A 69 -6.91 -16.83 -13.24
CA LEU A 69 -6.58 -18.21 -12.90
C LEU A 69 -7.81 -19.13 -13.01
N ARG A 70 -8.98 -18.69 -12.53
CA ARG A 70 -10.24 -19.45 -12.67
C ARG A 70 -10.61 -19.66 -14.13
N ARG A 71 -10.54 -18.61 -14.97
CA ARG A 71 -10.80 -18.69 -16.41
C ARG A 71 -9.82 -19.64 -17.12
N ARG A 72 -8.52 -19.56 -16.79
CA ARG A 72 -7.52 -20.48 -17.35
C ARG A 72 -7.77 -21.93 -16.95
N ARG A 73 -8.22 -22.19 -15.71
CA ARG A 73 -8.60 -23.54 -15.27
C ARG A 73 -9.85 -24.05 -16.01
N ALA A 74 -10.84 -23.19 -16.24
CA ALA A 74 -12.05 -23.56 -16.99
C ALA A 74 -11.75 -23.90 -18.46
N ASN A 75 -10.91 -23.11 -19.14
CA ASN A 75 -10.51 -23.36 -20.54
C ASN A 75 -9.55 -24.55 -20.73
N ARG A 76 -9.04 -25.13 -19.64
CA ARG A 76 -8.16 -26.31 -19.69
C ARG A 76 -8.92 -27.64 -19.57
N ARG A 77 -10.21 -27.59 -19.23
CA ARG A 77 -11.12 -28.75 -19.23
C ARG A 77 -11.88 -28.79 -20.54
#